data_AF-A0A7S9E054-F1
#
_entry.id   AF-A0A7S9E054-F1
#
_cell.length_a   1.000
_cell.length_b   1.000
_cell.length_c   1.000
_cell.angle_alpha   90.00
_cell.angle_beta   90.00
_cell.angle_gamma   90.00
#
_symmetry.space_group_name_H-M   'P 1'
#
loop_
_entity.id
_entity.type
_entity.pdbx_description
1 polymer ?
#
loop_
_entity_poly.entity_id
_entity_poly.type
_entity_poly.pdbx_seq_one_letter_code
_entity_poly.pdbx_strand_id
1 'polypeptide(L)' 'MAAFGKPRPQILEKVRSNEWLLIDVRTPTEFAKNHIPGAVNIPMTK' A
#
# COMPACT_ATOMS: atom_id res chain seq x y z
N MET A 1 -2.09 24.25 1.61
CA MET A 1 -2.25 23.11 2.54
C MET A 1 -2.11 21.83 1.73
N ALA A 2 -0.88 21.34 1.61
CA ALA A 2 -0.45 20.37 0.62
C ALA A 2 -1.27 19.06 0.69
N ALA A 3 -1.98 18.74 -0.39
CA ALA A 3 -2.57 17.42 -0.56
C ALA A 3 -1.42 16.44 -0.78
N PHE A 4 -1.01 15.73 0.27
CA PHE A 4 -0.15 14.56 0.15
C PHE A 4 -0.74 13.66 -0.96
N GLY A 5 0.07 13.35 -1.97
CA GLY A 5 -0.34 12.87 -3.28
C GLY A 5 -1.37 11.75 -3.22
N LYS A 6 -2.62 12.07 -3.57
CA LYS A 6 -3.62 11.05 -3.87
C LYS A 6 -3.00 10.09 -4.89
N PRO A 7 -3.03 8.77 -4.64
CA PRO A 7 -2.57 7.83 -5.65
C PRO A 7 -3.36 8.10 -6.93
N ARG A 8 -2.66 8.10 -8.07
CA ARG A 8 -3.35 8.29 -9.34
C ARG A 8 -4.49 7.27 -9.42
N PRO A 9 -5.73 7.67 -9.82
CA PRO A 9 -6.90 6.79 -9.71
C PRO A 9 -6.68 5.39 -10.30
N GLN A 10 -5.92 5.30 -11.40
CA GLN A 10 -5.60 4.03 -12.03
C GLN A 10 -4.84 3.05 -11.11
N ILE A 11 -4.05 3.52 -10.15
CA ILE A 11 -3.27 2.64 -9.26
C ILE A 11 -4.21 1.81 -8.39
N LEU A 12 -5.24 2.44 -7.82
CA LEU A 12 -6.21 1.75 -6.98
C LEU A 12 -7.08 0.80 -7.78
N GLU A 13 -7.42 1.18 -9.01
CA GLU A 13 -8.15 0.31 -9.94
C GLU A 13 -7.34 -0.95 -10.24
N LYS A 14 -6.06 -0.82 -10.59
CA LYS A 14 -5.17 -1.93 -10.92
C LYS A 14 -4.91 -2.89 -9.75
N VAL A 15 -4.84 -2.37 -8.52
CA VAL A 15 -4.74 -3.19 -7.31
C VAL A 15 -6.07 -3.93 -7.05
N ARG A 16 -7.21 -3.26 -7.21
CA ARG A 16 -8.55 -3.87 -7.01
C ARG A 16 -8.89 -4.93 -8.07
N SER A 17 -8.39 -4.78 -9.29
CA SER A 17 -8.57 -5.75 -10.37
C SER A 17 -7.60 -6.94 -10.29
N ASN A 18 -6.81 -7.05 -9.21
CA ASN A 18 -5.73 -8.03 -9.05
C ASN A 18 -4.70 -8.02 -10.19
N GLU A 19 -4.58 -6.92 -10.93
CA GLU A 19 -3.53 -6.78 -11.96
C GLU A 19 -2.19 -6.49 -11.29
N TRP A 20 -2.20 -5.69 -10.22
CA TRP A 20 -1.01 -5.31 -9.46
C TRP A 20 -1.06 -5.79 -8.02
N LEU A 21 0.08 -6.27 -7.52
CA LEU A 21 0.28 -6.55 -6.11
C LEU A 21 0.77 -5.29 -5.39
N LEU A 22 0.07 -4.89 -4.34
CA LEU A 22 0.49 -3.80 -3.47
C LEU A 22 1.36 -4.35 -2.33
N ILE A 23 2.65 -4.02 -2.34
CA ILE A 23 3.60 -4.44 -1.30
C ILE A 23 3.82 -3.29 -0.32
N ASP A 24 3.67 -3.57 0.97
CA ASP A 24 3.97 -2.64 2.06
C ASP A 24 5.25 -3.06 2.78
N VAL A 25 6.29 -2.24 2.64
CA VAL A 25 7.65 -2.53 3.16
C VAL A 25 7.89 -2.04 4.59
N ARG A 26 6.87 -1.46 5.23
CA ARG A 26 6.94 -0.97 6.61
C ARG A 26 7.08 -2.11 7.62
N THR A 27 7.33 -1.76 8.88
CA THR A 27 7.37 -2.76 9.96
C THR A 27 6.01 -3.43 10.14
N PRO A 28 5.96 -4.69 10.65
CA PRO A 28 4.70 -5.36 10.93
C PRO A 28 3.77 -4.57 11.85
N THR A 29 4.33 -3.86 12.83
CA THR A 29 3.56 -3.03 13.78
C THR A 29 2.88 -1.85 13.10
N GLU A 30 3.57 -1.16 12.18
CA GLU A 30 2.97 -0.06 11.41
C GLU A 30 1.88 -0.56 10.46
N PHE A 31 2.11 -1.70 9.82
CA PHE A 31 1.12 -2.35 8.96
C PHE A 31 -0.13 -2.77 9.74
N ALA A 32 0.04 -3.43 10.89
CA ALA A 32 -1.06 -3.86 11.74
C ALA A 32 -1.88 -2.68 12.29
N LYS A 33 -1.23 -1.54 12.57
CA LYS A 33 -1.92 -0.32 13.03
C LYS A 33 -2.81 0.27 11.95
N ASN A 34 -2.33 0.37 10.71
CA ASN A 34 -3.12 0.78 9.55
C ASN A 34 -2.37 0.49 8.24
N HIS A 35 -3.09 -0.04 7.25
CA HIS A 35 -2.56 -0.28 5.91
C HIS A 35 -3.67 -0.20 4.86
N ILE A 36 -3.28 -0.11 3.59
CA ILE A 36 -4.22 -0.10 2.47
C ILE A 36 -4.82 -1.51 2.34
N PRO A 37 -6.16 -1.67 2.32
CA PRO A 37 -6.78 -2.98 2.14
C PRO A 37 -6.27 -3.69 0.87
N GLY A 38 -5.90 -4.97 1.01
CA GLY A 38 -5.31 -5.78 -0.06
C GLY A 38 -3.79 -5.65 -0.19
N ALA A 39 -3.14 -4.77 0.57
CA ALA A 39 -1.68 -4.75 0.64
C ALA A 39 -1.13 -6.00 1.34
N VAL A 40 0.04 -6.47 0.91
CA VAL A 40 0.80 -7.55 1.53
C VAL A 40 2.03 -6.96 2.22
N ASN A 41 2.19 -7.20 3.52
CA ASN A 41 3.37 -6.73 4.25
C ASN A 41 4.58 -7.61 3.96
N ILE A 42 5.63 -7.01 3.39
CA ILE A 42 6.95 -7.65 3.20
C ILE A 42 7.98 -6.70 3.81
N PRO A 43 8.23 -6.78 5.12
CA PRO A 43 9.15 -5.87 5.80
C PRO A 43 10.55 -5.96 5.20
N MET A 44 11.16 -4.82 4.91
CA MET A 44 12.56 -4.82 4.51
C MET A 44 13.44 -5.20 5.70
N THR A 45 14.12 -6.33 5.61
CA THR A 45 15.24 -6.69 6.49
C THR A 45 16.52 -6.16 5.86
N LYS A 46 17.28 -5.36 6.59
CA LYS A 46 18.67 -5.05 6.22
C LYS A 46 19.58 -6.21 6.62
#